data_AF-A0A2A3EB18-F1
#
_entry.id   AF-A0A2A3EB18-F1
#
_cell.length_a   1.000
_cell.length_b   1.000
_cell.length_c   1.000
_cell.angle_alpha   90.00
_cell.angle_beta   90.00
_cell.angle_gamma   90.00
#
_symmetry.space_group_name_H-M   'P 1'
#
loop_
_entity.id
_entity.type
_entity.pdbx_description
1 polymer ?
#
loop_
_entity_poly.entity_id
_entity_poly.type
_entity_poly.pdbx_seq_one_letter_code
_entity_poly.pdbx_strand_id
1 'polypeptide(L)' 'MSCESSKDRQENEIEVLKSIFGDELCDLRHEKNKRKWQPLDILISLMPQKGMSGPAKVYAQIDLRVMCSNKYPDDIE' A
#
# COMPACT_ATOMS: atom_id res chain seq x y z
N MET A 1 -12.41 10.65 -22.65
CA MET A 1 -11.79 10.53 -21.31
C MET A 1 -11.90 9.07 -20.93
N SER A 2 -10.80 8.33 -20.90
CA SER A 2 -10.84 6.92 -20.51
C SER A 2 -11.11 6.84 -19.01
N CYS A 3 -12.28 6.34 -18.62
CA CYS A 3 -12.54 5.98 -17.23
C CYS A 3 -11.70 4.74 -16.92
N GLU A 4 -10.58 4.91 -16.24
CA GLU A 4 -9.81 3.79 -15.68
C GLU A 4 -10.71 3.00 -14.73
N SER A 5 -10.63 1.67 -14.79
CA SER A 5 -11.40 0.83 -13.87
C SER A 5 -10.85 0.95 -12.45
N SER A 6 -11.68 0.68 -11.44
CA SER A 6 -11.24 0.63 -10.04
C SER A 6 -10.06 -0.33 -9.85
N LYS A 7 -10.01 -1.41 -10.65
CA LYS A 7 -8.86 -2.31 -10.74
C LYS A 7 -7.59 -1.60 -11.22
N ASP A 8 -7.64 -0.91 -12.36
CA ASP A 8 -6.45 -0.28 -12.94
C ASP A 8 -5.90 0.80 -12.01
N ARG A 9 -6.80 1.53 -11.34
CA ARG A 9 -6.43 2.55 -10.33
C ARG A 9 -5.73 1.94 -9.13
N GLN A 10 -6.25 0.84 -8.60
CA GLN A 10 -5.62 0.11 -7.48
C GLN A 10 -4.29 -0.53 -7.88
N GLU A 11 -4.16 -1.02 -9.11
CA GLU A 11 -2.90 -1.56 -9.64
C GLU A 11 -1.84 -0.46 -9.81
N ASN A 12 -2.22 0.71 -10.32
CA ASN A 12 -1.33 1.86 -10.42
C ASN A 12 -0.88 2.34 -9.03
N GLU A 13 -1.79 2.42 -8.06
CA GLU A 13 -1.47 2.89 -6.71
C GLU A 13 -0.45 1.98 -6.00
N ILE A 14 -0.57 0.65 -6.13
CA ILE A 14 0.41 -0.25 -5.52
C ILE A 14 1.79 -0.15 -6.18
N GLU A 15 1.87 0.08 -7.50
CA GLU A 15 3.14 0.29 -8.19
C GLU A 15 3.84 1.56 -7.69
N VAL A 16 3.08 2.65 -7.56
CA VAL A 16 3.60 3.91 -7.00
C VAL A 16 4.04 3.72 -5.56
N LEU A 17 3.23 3.08 -4.71
CA LEU A 17 3.57 2.85 -3.31
C LEU A 17 4.82 1.96 -3.16
N LYS A 18 4.97 0.92 -4.00
CA LYS A 18 6.19 0.10 -4.06
C LYS A 18 7.41 0.93 -4.44
N SER A 19 7.28 1.92 -5.32
CA SER A 19 8.39 2.81 -5.67
C SER A 19 8.81 3.75 -4.52
N ILE A 20 7.88 4.10 -3.63
CA ILE A 20 8.11 5.02 -2.50
C ILE A 20 8.68 4.28 -1.29
N PHE A 21 8.03 3.17 -0.89
CA PHE A 21 8.34 2.45 0.34
C PHE A 21 9.31 1.29 0.12
N GLY A 22 9.47 0.82 -1.12
CA GLY A 22 10.37 -0.29 -1.45
C GLY A 22 10.09 -1.51 -0.57
N ASP A 23 11.11 -1.91 0.19
CA ASP A 23 11.08 -3.08 1.08
C ASP A 23 10.21 -2.88 2.33
N GLU A 24 9.84 -1.64 2.67
CA GLU A 24 8.97 -1.34 3.80
C GLU A 24 7.49 -1.66 3.50
N LEU A 25 7.13 -1.91 2.23
CA LEU A 25 5.79 -2.28 1.81
C LEU A 25 5.71 -3.76 1.42
N CYS A 26 4.76 -4.47 2.02
CA CYS A 26 4.42 -5.84 1.69
C CYS A 26 3.04 -5.91 1.01
N ASP A 27 3.00 -6.53 -0.17
CA ASP A 27 1.77 -6.87 -0.89
C ASP A 27 1.20 -8.16 -0.30
N LEU A 28 0.03 -8.09 0.35
CA LEU A 28 -0.61 -9.22 1.03
C LEU A 28 -1.58 -9.99 0.12
N ARG A 29 -1.73 -9.59 -1.15
CA ARG A 29 -2.60 -10.30 -2.10
C ARG A 29 -2.07 -11.72 -2.28
N HIS A 30 -2.97 -12.70 -2.22
CA HIS A 30 -2.64 -14.10 -1.99
C HIS A 30 -2.07 -14.75 -3.26
N GLU A 31 -0.78 -15.08 -3.23
CA GLU A 31 -0.04 -15.75 -4.32
C GLU A 31 -0.69 -17.05 -4.83
N LYS A 32 -1.49 -17.76 -4.02
CA LYS A 32 -2.13 -19.01 -4.48
C LYS A 32 -3.24 -18.77 -5.52
N ASN A 33 -3.74 -17.54 -5.63
CA ASN A 33 -4.82 -17.17 -6.55
C ASN A 33 -4.40 -16.11 -7.59
N LYS A 34 -3.15 -16.15 -8.09
CA LYS A 34 -2.68 -15.27 -9.19
C LYS A 34 -3.59 -15.22 -10.43
N ARG A 35 -4.50 -16.18 -10.59
CA ARG A 35 -5.48 -16.22 -11.68
C ARG A 35 -6.65 -15.25 -11.53
N LYS A 36 -6.93 -14.74 -10.33
CA LYS A 36 -8.03 -13.80 -10.08
C LYS A 36 -7.47 -12.53 -9.48
N TRP A 37 -7.89 -11.39 -10.03
CA TRP A 37 -7.59 -10.10 -9.44
C TRP A 37 -8.19 -10.02 -8.03
N GLN A 38 -7.42 -9.42 -7.12
CA GLN A 38 -7.84 -9.16 -5.74
C GLN A 38 -7.70 -7.65 -5.47
N PRO A 39 -8.63 -7.09 -4.67
CA PRO A 39 -8.49 -5.72 -4.19
C PRO A 39 -7.16 -5.50 -3.46
N LEU A 40 -6.76 -4.23 -3.37
CA LEU A 40 -5.53 -3.82 -2.70
C LEU A 40 -5.54 -4.27 -1.22
N ASP A 41 -4.56 -5.08 -0.83
CA ASP A 41 -4.28 -5.45 0.56
C ASP A 41 -2.77 -5.31 0.75
N ILE A 42 -2.35 -4.32 1.52
CA ILE A 42 -0.94 -3.98 1.73
C ILE A 42 -0.65 -3.78 3.21
N LEU A 43 0.60 -4.03 3.57
CA LEU A 43 1.15 -3.74 4.89
C LEU A 43 2.36 -2.84 4.71
N ILE A 44 2.38 -1.68 5.38
CA ILE A 44 3.48 -0.72 5.29
C ILE A 44 4.11 -0.58 6.69
N SER A 45 5.41 -0.86 6.78
CA SER A 45 6.20 -0.61 7.99
C SER A 45 6.54 0.88 8.05
N LEU A 46 6.03 1.60 9.05
CA LEU A 46 6.28 3.02 9.23
C LEU A 46 7.10 3.26 10.48
N MET A 47 8.07 4.17 10.36
CA MET A 47 8.94 4.61 11.44
C MET A 47 8.77 6.12 11.65
N PRO A 48 8.93 6.62 12.88
CA PRO A 48 8.92 8.04 13.17
C PRO A 48 9.90 8.79 12.27
N GLN A 49 9.50 9.97 11.80
CA GLN A 49 10.40 10.81 11.02
C GLN A 49 11.67 11.10 11.83
N LYS A 50 12.82 10.85 11.20
CA LYS A 50 14.11 11.13 11.81
C LYS A 50 14.22 12.65 12.01
N GLY A 51 14.25 13.07 13.28
CA GLY A 51 14.52 14.46 13.62
C GLY A 51 15.91 14.89 13.16
N MET A 52 16.15 16.20 13.08
CA MET A 52 17.45 16.78 12.66
C MET A 52 18.61 16.52 13.64
N SER A 53 18.35 15.83 14.76
CA SER A 53 19.27 15.65 15.89
C SER A 53 20.02 14.31 15.83
N GLY A 54 20.93 14.16 14.87
CA GLY A 54 21.88 13.02 14.82
C GLY A 54 21.25 11.65 14.52
N PRO A 55 21.96 10.53 14.76
CA PRO A 55 21.45 9.19 14.49
C PRO A 55 20.27 8.88 15.43
N ALA A 56 19.06 9.16 14.94
CA ALA A 56 17.83 8.88 15.64
C ALA A 56 17.64 7.35 15.76
N LYS A 57 17.83 6.83 16.97
CA LYS A 57 17.36 5.49 17.33
C LYS A 57 15.84 5.45 17.15
N VAL A 58 15.36 4.40 16.51
CA VAL A 58 13.94 4.21 16.23
C VAL A 58 13.34 3.47 17.41
N TYR A 59 12.53 4.18 18.20
CA TYR A 59 11.92 3.64 19.42
C TYR A 59 10.47 3.18 19.21
N ALA A 60 9.91 3.47 18.05
CA ALA A 60 8.56 3.05 17.67
C ALA A 60 8.58 2.62 16.21
N GLN A 61 7.88 1.54 15.91
CA GLN A 61 7.57 1.09 14.55
C GLN A 61 6.11 0.67 14.57
N ILE A 62 5.38 1.02 13.50
CA ILE A 62 4.00 0.58 13.31
C ILE A 62 3.89 -0.11 11.97
N ASP A 63 3.08 -1.17 11.91
CA ASP A 63 2.74 -1.80 10.65
C ASP A 63 1.30 -1.38 10.29
N LEU A 64 1.18 -0.54 9.26
CA LEU A 64 -0.10 -0.05 8.76
C LEU A 64 -0.64 -1.02 7.72
N ARG A 65 -1.73 -1.73 8.04
CA ARG A 65 -2.45 -2.55 7.07
C ARG A 65 -3.57 -1.75 6.42
N VAL A 66 -3.57 -1.68 5.09
CA VAL A 66 -4.63 -1.05 4.29
C VAL A 66 -5.29 -2.12 3.44
N MET A 67 -6.62 -2.24 3.58
CA MET A 67 -7.45 -3.16 2.79
C MET A 67 -8.50 -2.34 2.05
N CYS A 68 -8.48 -2.40 0.73
CA CYS A 68 -9.45 -1.73 -0.12
C CYS A 68 -10.57 -2.69 -0.55
N SER A 69 -11.75 -2.13 -0.82
CA SER A 69 -12.83 -2.86 -1.46
C SER A 69 -12.56 -3.03 -2.96
N ASN A 70 -13.38 -3.84 -3.63
CA ASN A 70 -13.33 -3.98 -5.09
C ASN A 70 -13.81 -2.72 -5.85
N LYS A 71 -14.43 -1.76 -5.16
CA LYS A 71 -14.96 -0.52 -5.73
C LYS A 71 -14.14 0.71 -5.34
N TYR A 72 -13.22 0.60 -4.37
CA TYR A 72 -12.29 1.69 -4.07
C TYR A 72 -11.56 2.15 -5.35
N PRO A 73 -11.40 3.46 -5.56
CA PRO A 73 -11.72 4.57 -4.65
C PRO A 73 -13.10 5.18 -4.84
N ASP A 74 -14.00 4.53 -5.59
CA ASP A 74 -15.33 5.05 -5.91
C ASP A 74 -16.35 4.80 -4.77
N ASP A 75 -15.99 3.99 -3.78
CA ASP A 75 -16.71 3.91 -2.51
C ASP A 75 -16.47 5.20 -1.71
N ILE A 76 -17.35 6.18 -1.91
CA ILE A 76 -17.53 7.30 -0.98
C ILE A 76 -18.54 6.80 0.06
N GLU A 77 -18.07 6.33 1.22
CA GLU A 77 -18.95 6.24 2.40
C GLU A 77 -19.32 7.64 2.90
#